data_AF-A0A536QBB6-F1
#
_entry.id   AF-A0A536QBB6-F1
#
_cell.length_a   1.000
_cell.length_b   1.000
_cell.length_c   1.000
_cell.angle_alpha   90.00
_cell.angle_beta   90.00
_cell.angle_gamma   90.00
#
_symmetry.space_group_name_H-M   'P 1'
#
loop_
_entity.id
_entity.type
_entity.pdbx_description
1 polymer ?
#
loop_
_entity_poly.entity_id
_entity_poly.type
_entity_poly.pdbx_seq_one_letter_code
_entity_poly.pdbx_strand_id
1 'polypeptide(L)'
;MSRSRGQSVLYAVVLIPTLMLVFALAVDVATLQMQKLRLRYAVDLATVTAAMAIDSEYYSRTGRLQLDPTNAALTAREYLLRNLDGLPDISSPEAITSGADITVINRVPARDPYTGMTLDRPAVCARIHVPHRFSVLGWIGVRTVELTVAANAEIRV
;
A
#
# COMPACT_ATOMS: atom_id res chain seq x y z
N MET A 1 -24.66 -39.78 -36.19
CA MET A 1 -24.06 -39.48 -34.86
C MET A 1 -22.71 -38.76 -34.91
N SER A 2 -22.24 -38.22 -36.05
CA SER A 2 -20.91 -37.55 -36.17
C SER A 2 -20.95 -36.03 -35.87
N ARG A 3 -22.09 -35.36 -36.11
CA ARG A 3 -22.26 -33.90 -35.88
C ARG A 3 -22.14 -33.47 -34.41
N SER A 4 -22.63 -34.27 -33.46
CA SER A 4 -22.58 -33.94 -32.04
C SER A 4 -21.15 -33.95 -31.48
N ARG A 5 -20.31 -34.89 -31.95
CA ARG A 5 -18.90 -34.98 -31.53
C ARG A 5 -18.08 -33.77 -31.96
N GLY A 6 -18.31 -33.24 -33.16
CA GLY A 6 -17.63 -32.04 -33.66
C GLY A 6 -17.99 -30.77 -32.87
N GLN A 7 -19.25 -30.63 -32.48
CA GLN A 7 -19.70 -29.51 -31.63
C GLN A 7 -19.13 -29.57 -30.21
N SER A 8 -19.11 -30.74 -29.58
CA SER A 8 -18.54 -30.89 -28.23
C SER A 8 -17.06 -30.54 -28.16
N VAL A 9 -16.28 -30.92 -29.19
CA VAL A 9 -14.86 -30.54 -29.28
C VAL A 9 -14.70 -29.04 -29.47
N LEU A 10 -15.55 -28.42 -30.30
CA LEU A 10 -15.50 -26.96 -30.53
C LEU A 10 -15.82 -26.18 -29.24
N TYR A 11 -16.81 -26.63 -28.47
CA TYR A 11 -17.07 -26.06 -27.15
C TYR A 11 -15.91 -26.26 -26.19
N ALA A 12 -15.29 -27.45 -26.14
CA ALA A 12 -14.14 -27.66 -25.27
C ALA A 12 -12.94 -26.75 -25.64
N VAL A 13 -12.68 -26.58 -26.93
CA VAL A 13 -11.59 -25.73 -27.45
C VAL A 13 -11.80 -24.25 -27.12
N VAL A 14 -13.04 -23.77 -27.03
CA VAL A 14 -13.33 -22.39 -26.63
C VAL A 14 -13.42 -22.26 -25.11
N LEU A 15 -14.11 -23.20 -24.46
CA LEU A 15 -14.50 -23.10 -23.06
C LEU A 15 -13.32 -23.32 -22.12
N ILE A 16 -12.40 -24.25 -22.44
CA ILE A 16 -11.20 -24.50 -21.62
C ILE A 16 -10.30 -23.25 -21.55
N PRO A 17 -9.90 -22.60 -22.68
CA PRO A 17 -9.13 -21.36 -22.61
C PRO A 17 -9.85 -20.23 -21.87
N THR A 18 -11.17 -20.09 -22.06
CA THR A 18 -11.91 -19.05 -21.32
C THR A 18 -11.93 -19.31 -19.82
N LEU A 19 -12.13 -20.56 -19.38
CA LEU A 19 -12.06 -20.93 -17.97
C LEU A 19 -10.66 -20.71 -17.40
N MET A 20 -9.61 -21.07 -18.15
CA MET A 20 -8.23 -20.82 -17.75
C MET A 20 -7.93 -19.33 -17.60
N LEU A 21 -8.42 -18.49 -18.52
CA LEU A 21 -8.26 -17.05 -18.45
C LEU A 21 -8.99 -16.45 -17.24
N VAL A 22 -10.23 -16.87 -16.98
CA VAL A 22 -11.01 -16.43 -15.82
C VAL A 22 -10.32 -16.87 -14.52
N PHE A 23 -9.78 -18.07 -14.46
CA PHE A 23 -9.03 -18.56 -13.32
C PHE A 23 -7.74 -17.77 -13.08
N ALA A 24 -6.95 -17.54 -14.14
CA ALA A 24 -5.74 -16.72 -14.06
C ALA A 24 -6.03 -15.32 -13.52
N LEU A 25 -7.09 -14.68 -14.05
CA LEU A 25 -7.56 -13.39 -13.58
C LEU A 25 -7.96 -13.42 -12.11
N ALA A 26 -8.72 -14.44 -11.67
CA ALA A 26 -9.13 -14.56 -10.28
C ALA A 26 -7.94 -14.70 -9.32
N VAL A 27 -6.94 -15.51 -9.69
CA VAL A 27 -5.71 -15.70 -8.90
C VAL A 27 -4.94 -14.39 -8.78
N ASP A 28 -4.70 -13.70 -9.89
CA ASP A 28 -3.93 -12.46 -9.87
C ASP A 28 -4.66 -11.29 -9.18
N VAL A 29 -5.98 -11.22 -9.29
CA VAL A 29 -6.76 -10.24 -8.52
C VAL A 29 -6.66 -10.56 -7.03
N ALA A 30 -6.74 -11.83 -6.63
CA ALA A 30 -6.61 -12.22 -5.23
C ALA A 30 -5.22 -11.87 -4.65
N THR A 31 -4.14 -12.15 -5.39
CA THR A 31 -2.77 -11.81 -4.95
C THR A 31 -2.57 -10.30 -4.88
N LEU A 32 -3.08 -9.54 -5.85
CA LEU A 32 -3.03 -8.07 -5.85
C LEU A 32 -3.74 -7.47 -4.64
N GLN A 33 -4.95 -7.95 -4.32
CA GLN A 33 -5.70 -7.46 -3.14
C GLN A 33 -4.95 -7.78 -1.84
N MET A 34 -4.40 -9.00 -1.72
CA MET A 34 -3.63 -9.39 -0.55
C MET A 34 -2.36 -8.54 -0.39
N GLN A 35 -1.63 -8.29 -1.48
CA GLN A 35 -0.45 -7.44 -1.44
C GLN A 35 -0.81 -5.99 -1.09
N LYS A 36 -1.87 -5.44 -1.68
CA LYS A 36 -2.36 -4.11 -1.34
C LYS A 36 -2.70 -3.98 0.14
N LEU A 37 -3.36 -4.99 0.73
CA LEU A 37 -3.69 -5.00 2.16
C LEU A 37 -2.44 -5.03 3.04
N ARG A 38 -1.48 -5.91 2.71
CA ARG A 38 -0.19 -6.01 3.41
C ARG A 38 0.60 -4.70 3.35
N LEU A 39 0.69 -4.09 2.17
CA LEU A 39 1.34 -2.79 1.98
C LEU A 39 0.62 -1.71 2.78
N ARG A 40 -0.72 -1.67 2.75
CA ARG A 40 -1.48 -0.70 3.54
C ARG A 40 -1.18 -0.87 5.02
N TYR A 41 -1.14 -2.09 5.53
CA TYR A 41 -0.78 -2.36 6.92
C TYR A 41 0.65 -1.92 7.27
N ALA A 42 1.62 -2.17 6.39
CA ALA A 42 3.01 -1.75 6.59
C ALA A 42 3.16 -0.22 6.67
N VAL A 43 2.48 0.51 5.79
CA VAL A 43 2.48 1.99 5.78
C VAL A 43 1.72 2.53 7.00
N ASP A 44 0.57 1.93 7.33
CA ASP A 44 -0.26 2.33 8.46
C ASP A 44 0.51 2.21 9.78
N LEU A 45 1.14 1.05 10.03
CA LEU A 45 2.01 0.85 11.18
C LEU A 45 3.14 1.88 11.25
N ALA A 46 3.81 2.16 10.13
CA ALA A 46 4.88 3.16 10.10
C ALA A 46 4.36 4.57 10.45
N THR A 47 3.19 4.95 9.93
CA THR A 47 2.58 6.25 10.26
C THR A 47 2.12 6.32 11.72
N VAL A 48 1.56 5.24 12.28
CA VAL A 48 1.15 5.17 13.69
C VAL A 48 2.37 5.29 14.60
N THR A 49 3.45 4.59 14.29
CA THR A 49 4.69 4.70 15.07
C THR A 49 5.29 6.10 14.98
N ALA A 50 5.28 6.71 13.80
CA ALA A 50 5.72 8.09 13.61
C ALA A 50 4.84 9.11 14.33
N ALA A 51 3.54 8.87 14.45
CA ALA A 51 2.62 9.72 15.20
C ALA A 51 2.90 9.73 16.72
N MET A 52 3.74 8.83 17.23
CA MET A 52 4.21 8.86 18.61
C MET A 52 5.45 9.73 18.82
N ALA A 53 6.05 10.28 17.75
CA ALA A 53 7.20 11.18 17.84
C ALA A 53 6.76 12.60 18.27
N ILE A 54 6.31 12.72 19.52
CA ILE A 54 5.82 13.96 20.12
C ILE A 54 7.02 14.86 20.46
N ASP A 55 6.89 16.16 20.15
CA ASP A 55 7.81 17.19 20.60
C ASP A 55 7.59 17.46 22.10
N SER A 56 8.35 16.75 22.93
CA SER A 56 8.27 16.83 24.39
C SER A 56 8.70 18.20 24.92
N GLU A 57 9.64 18.86 24.23
CA GLU A 57 10.11 20.18 24.61
C GLU A 57 9.02 21.22 24.37
N TYR A 58 8.39 21.22 23.20
CA TYR A 58 7.25 22.08 22.90
C TYR A 58 6.07 21.82 23.84
N TYR A 59 5.77 20.55 24.13
CA TYR A 59 4.73 20.17 25.07
C TYR A 59 4.99 20.71 26.48
N SER A 60 6.22 20.58 26.99
CA SER A 60 6.59 21.06 28.34
C SER A 60 6.45 22.58 28.49
N ARG A 61 6.69 23.35 27.42
CA ARG A 61 6.62 24.82 27.44
C ARG A 61 5.22 25.36 27.21
N THR A 62 4.40 24.69 26.38
CA THR A 62 3.12 25.25 25.90
C THR A 62 1.89 24.49 26.37
N GLY A 63 2.07 23.26 26.89
CA GLY A 63 0.98 22.33 27.20
C GLY A 63 0.24 21.80 25.98
N ARG A 64 0.72 22.07 24.75
CA ARG A 64 0.08 21.65 23.50
C ARG A 64 0.83 20.49 22.87
N LEU A 65 0.09 19.49 22.39
CA LEU A 65 0.65 18.35 21.69
C LEU A 65 1.01 18.75 20.25
N GLN A 66 2.25 18.44 19.87
CA GLN A 66 2.77 18.67 18.54
C GLN A 66 3.72 17.52 18.18
N LEU A 67 3.77 17.14 16.91
CA LEU A 67 4.77 16.21 16.40
C LEU A 67 6.09 16.95 16.18
N ASP A 68 7.20 16.30 16.53
CA ASP A 68 8.50 16.70 16.02
C ASP A 68 8.55 16.33 14.53
N PRO A 69 8.55 17.31 13.60
CA PRO A 69 8.46 17.01 12.18
C PRO A 69 9.66 16.21 11.66
N THR A 70 10.84 16.41 12.24
CA THR A 70 12.06 15.75 11.80
C THR A 70 12.08 14.32 12.31
N ASN A 71 11.84 14.14 13.61
CA ASN A 71 11.85 12.81 14.22
C ASN A 71 10.69 11.94 13.72
N ALA A 72 9.49 12.51 13.54
CA ALA A 72 8.34 11.80 12.97
C ALA A 72 8.62 11.33 11.54
N ALA A 73 9.20 12.17 10.67
CA ALA A 73 9.52 11.77 9.30
C ALA A 73 10.62 10.70 9.24
N LEU A 74 11.65 10.79 10.09
CA LEU A 74 12.70 9.77 10.18
C LEU A 74 12.15 8.45 10.70
N THR A 75 11.37 8.48 11.77
CA THR A 75 10.71 7.30 12.34
C THR A 75 9.79 6.64 11.32
N ALA A 76 9.00 7.43 10.57
CA ALA A 76 8.14 6.91 9.52
C ALA A 76 8.94 6.15 8.44
N ARG A 77 10.08 6.71 7.99
CA ARG A 77 10.93 6.04 7.00
C ARG A 77 11.58 4.78 7.54
N GLU A 78 12.12 4.82 8.76
CA GLU A 78 12.77 3.66 9.38
C GLU A 78 11.81 2.48 9.54
N TYR A 79 10.63 2.74 10.10
CA TYR A 79 9.62 1.70 10.30
C TYR A 79 9.00 1.25 8.99
N LEU A 80 8.84 2.13 8.01
CA LEU A 80 8.40 1.75 6.67
C LEU A 80 9.39 0.77 6.02
N LEU A 81 10.70 1.07 6.06
CA LEU A 81 11.73 0.17 5.54
C LEU A 81 11.66 -1.20 6.23
N ARG A 82 11.66 -1.20 7.57
CA ARG A 82 11.58 -2.44 8.35
C ARG A 82 10.32 -3.25 8.04
N ASN A 83 9.17 -2.59 7.87
CA ASN A 83 7.93 -3.27 7.55
C ASN A 83 7.94 -3.83 6.12
N LEU A 84 8.53 -3.11 5.16
CA LEU A 84 8.67 -3.57 3.78
C LEU A 84 9.67 -4.73 3.64
N ASP A 85 10.77 -4.73 4.40
CA ASP A 85 11.75 -5.82 4.46
C ASP A 85 11.13 -7.13 4.97
N GLY A 86 10.13 -7.03 5.84
CA GLY A 86 9.39 -8.19 6.36
C GLY A 86 8.32 -8.75 5.41
N LEU A 87 8.06 -8.10 4.28
CA LEU A 87 7.02 -8.51 3.34
C LEU A 87 7.58 -9.40 2.21
N PRO A 88 6.90 -10.51 1.89
CA PRO A 88 7.23 -11.28 0.70
C PRO A 88 6.92 -10.48 -0.57
N ASP A 89 7.64 -10.78 -1.65
CA ASP A 89 7.43 -10.24 -3.00
C ASP A 89 7.70 -8.73 -3.15
N ILE A 90 8.44 -8.12 -2.21
CA ILE A 90 8.97 -6.76 -2.35
C ILE A 90 10.40 -6.82 -2.86
N SER A 91 10.62 -6.38 -4.10
CA SER A 91 11.93 -6.48 -4.77
C SER A 91 12.94 -5.40 -4.35
N SER A 92 12.48 -4.25 -3.86
CA SER A 92 13.38 -3.15 -3.48
C SER A 92 12.77 -2.27 -2.37
N PRO A 93 12.81 -2.73 -1.10
CA PRO A 93 12.30 -1.98 0.05
C PRO A 93 12.97 -0.61 0.21
N GLU A 94 14.28 -0.51 -0.02
CA GLU A 94 15.04 0.75 0.08
C GLU A 94 14.62 1.79 -0.96
N ALA A 95 14.44 1.38 -2.22
CA ALA A 95 13.99 2.28 -3.28
C ALA A 95 12.55 2.77 -3.03
N ILE A 96 11.66 1.89 -2.55
CA ILE A 96 10.28 2.26 -2.21
C ILE A 96 10.27 3.25 -1.04
N THR A 97 11.07 3.00 0.00
CA THR A 97 11.14 3.87 1.19
C THR A 97 11.73 5.23 0.86
N SER A 98 12.81 5.27 0.07
CA SER A 98 13.45 6.53 -0.35
C SER A 98 12.54 7.38 -1.24
N GLY A 99 11.73 6.73 -2.09
CA GLY A 99 10.70 7.38 -2.91
C GLY A 99 9.38 7.66 -2.19
N ALA A 100 9.27 7.36 -0.89
CA ALA A 100 8.03 7.58 -0.13
C ALA A 100 7.78 9.06 0.16
N ASP A 101 6.56 9.51 -0.12
CA ASP A 101 6.10 10.84 0.24
C ASP A 101 5.60 10.84 1.68
N ILE A 102 6.31 11.51 2.59
CA ILE A 102 5.93 11.60 4.01
C ILE A 102 5.74 13.07 4.37
N THR A 103 4.55 13.40 4.86
CA THR A 103 4.16 14.75 5.29
C THR A 103 3.72 14.72 6.73
N VAL A 104 4.31 15.60 7.55
CA VAL A 104 3.90 15.80 8.95
C VAL A 104 3.05 17.06 9.05
N ILE A 105 1.85 16.94 9.60
CA ILE A 105 0.86 18.01 9.70
C ILE A 105 0.67 18.34 11.18
N ASN A 106 1.12 19.52 11.59
CA ASN A 106 0.91 20.03 12.96
C ASN A 106 -0.18 21.09 13.05
N ARG A 107 -0.47 21.79 11.94
CA ARG A 107 -1.55 22.79 11.88
C ARG A 107 -2.84 22.09 11.51
N VAL A 108 -3.78 22.03 12.44
CA VAL A 108 -5.12 21.45 12.27
C VAL A 108 -6.21 22.47 12.64
N PRO A 109 -7.41 22.40 12.02
CA PRO A 109 -7.86 21.38 11.07
C PRO A 109 -7.15 21.47 9.70
N ALA A 110 -6.91 20.32 9.08
CA ALA A 110 -6.25 20.20 7.77
C ALA A 110 -6.87 19.07 6.93
N ARG A 111 -6.40 18.92 5.69
CA ARG A 111 -6.71 17.76 4.86
C ARG A 111 -5.45 16.94 4.61
N ASP A 112 -5.59 15.63 4.66
CA ASP A 112 -4.56 14.70 4.23
C ASP A 112 -4.27 14.93 2.72
N PRO A 113 -3.01 15.22 2.34
CA PRO A 113 -2.64 15.49 0.95
C PRO A 113 -2.77 14.28 0.02
N TYR A 114 -2.87 13.06 0.57
CA TYR A 114 -2.91 11.82 -0.21
C TYR A 114 -4.28 11.15 -0.21
N THR A 115 -4.97 11.12 0.93
CA THR A 115 -6.29 10.49 1.05
C THR A 115 -7.44 11.49 0.95
N GLY A 116 -7.18 12.78 1.16
CA GLY A 116 -8.20 13.83 1.20
C GLY A 116 -9.05 13.85 2.48
N MET A 117 -8.79 12.95 3.44
CA MET A 117 -9.52 12.91 4.71
C MET A 117 -9.25 14.16 5.54
N THR A 118 -10.25 14.59 6.31
CA THR A 118 -10.10 15.70 7.26
C THR A 118 -9.32 15.22 8.48
N LEU A 119 -8.37 16.05 8.91
CA LEU A 119 -7.51 15.81 10.06
C LEU A 119 -7.83 16.86 11.12
N ASP A 120 -8.24 16.41 12.30
CA ASP A 120 -8.61 17.27 13.42
C ASP A 120 -7.48 17.37 14.45
N ARG A 121 -6.47 16.51 14.33
CA ARG A 121 -5.31 16.42 15.22
C ARG A 121 -4.01 16.35 14.42
N PRO A 122 -2.88 16.77 15.01
CA PRO A 122 -1.58 16.61 14.37
C PRO A 122 -1.38 15.17 13.90
N ALA A 123 -0.90 15.00 12.67
CA ALA A 123 -0.87 13.71 12.00
C ALA A 123 0.36 13.52 11.13
N VAL A 124 0.70 12.27 10.89
CA VAL A 124 1.68 11.86 9.88
C VAL A 124 0.93 11.20 8.73
N CYS A 125 1.11 11.73 7.52
CA CYS A 125 0.58 11.17 6.28
C CYS A 125 1.74 10.57 5.48
N ALA A 126 1.55 9.38 4.91
CA ALA A 126 2.53 8.74 4.05
C ALA A 126 1.89 8.19 2.78
N ARG A 127 2.63 8.19 1.66
CA ARG A 127 2.27 7.54 0.41
C ARG A 127 3.49 6.84 -0.19
N ILE A 128 3.27 5.63 -0.68
CA ILE A 128 4.28 4.83 -1.37
C ILE A 128 3.77 4.37 -2.73
N HIS A 129 4.73 4.10 -3.61
CA HIS A 129 4.52 3.56 -4.95
C HIS A 129 5.28 2.23 -5.06
N VAL A 130 4.57 1.15 -5.36
CA VAL A 130 5.14 -0.20 -5.37
C VAL A 130 4.83 -0.90 -6.70
N PRO A 131 5.83 -1.32 -7.47
CA PRO A 131 5.59 -2.09 -8.68
C PRO A 131 5.12 -3.51 -8.31
N HIS A 132 3.92 -3.87 -8.75
CA HIS A 132 3.37 -5.22 -8.66
C HIS A 132 3.58 -5.97 -9.97
N ARG A 133 4.03 -7.22 -9.88
CA ARG A 133 4.19 -8.14 -11.00
C ARG A 133 3.09 -9.18 -10.95
N PHE A 134 2.35 -9.34 -12.04
CA PHE A 134 1.36 -10.40 -12.13
C PHE A 134 2.03 -11.76 -12.26
N SER A 135 1.43 -12.78 -11.66
CA SER A 135 1.96 -14.14 -11.66
C SER A 135 1.50 -14.87 -12.93
N VAL A 136 0.19 -15.15 -13.03
CA VAL A 136 -0.35 -16.01 -14.09
C VAL A 136 -0.58 -15.21 -15.38
N LEU A 137 -1.15 -14.01 -15.27
CA LEU A 137 -1.32 -13.05 -16.36
C LEU A 137 0.02 -12.50 -16.86
N GLY A 138 1.08 -12.57 -16.04
CA GLY A 138 2.44 -12.25 -16.43
C GLY A 138 2.92 -13.07 -17.63
N TRP A 139 2.49 -14.33 -17.72
CA TRP A 139 2.88 -15.24 -18.81
C TRP A 139 2.22 -14.90 -20.15
N ILE A 140 1.09 -14.21 -20.14
CA ILE A 140 0.38 -13.77 -21.36
C ILE A 140 0.69 -12.31 -21.73
N GLY A 141 1.69 -11.69 -21.10
CA GLY A 141 2.22 -10.38 -21.50
C GLY A 141 1.81 -9.20 -20.61
N VAL A 142 1.00 -9.40 -19.57
CA VAL A 142 0.64 -8.35 -18.61
C VAL A 142 1.74 -8.22 -17.56
N ARG A 143 2.69 -7.29 -17.74
CA ARG A 143 3.95 -7.33 -16.99
C ARG A 143 3.91 -6.71 -15.59
N THR A 144 3.48 -5.46 -15.47
CA THR A 144 3.59 -4.72 -14.20
C THR A 144 2.52 -3.64 -14.06
N VAL A 145 2.00 -3.47 -12.84
CA VAL A 145 1.14 -2.33 -12.46
C VAL A 145 1.70 -1.68 -11.22
N GLU A 146 1.64 -0.35 -11.17
CA GLU A 146 2.06 0.41 -9.99
C GLU A 146 0.92 0.47 -8.97
N LEU A 147 1.18 0.00 -7.75
CA LEU A 147 0.29 0.11 -6.61
C LEU A 147 0.64 1.39 -5.84
N THR A 148 -0.31 2.32 -5.78
CA THR A 148 -0.23 3.47 -4.89
C THR A 148 -0.95 3.16 -3.58
N VAL A 149 -0.25 3.30 -2.46
CA VAL A 149 -0.80 3.09 -1.12
C VAL A 149 -0.49 4.32 -0.28
N ALA A 150 -1.54 4.99 0.20
CA ALA A 150 -1.44 6.03 1.20
C ALA A 150 -1.85 5.49 2.56
N ALA A 151 -1.41 6.10 3.66
CA ALA A 151 -1.97 5.95 5.00
C ALA A 151 -1.71 7.22 5.82
N ASN A 152 -2.42 7.36 6.92
CA ASN A 152 -2.29 8.50 7.81
C ASN A 152 -2.64 8.10 9.25
N ALA A 153 -1.94 8.70 10.20
CA ALA A 153 -2.16 8.48 11.62
C ALA A 153 -2.14 9.80 12.38
N GLU A 154 -3.16 10.03 13.19
CA GLU A 154 -3.26 11.17 14.10
C GLU A 154 -2.62 10.84 15.47
N ILE A 155 -2.11 11.86 16.16
CA ILE A 155 -1.75 11.76 17.58
C ILE A 155 -2.97 11.28 18.37
N ARG A 156 -2.77 10.20 19.14
CA ARG A 156 -3.69 9.73 20.18
C ARG A 156 -2.99 9.75 21.53
N VAL A 157 -3.71 10.25 22.54
CA VAL A 157 -3.31 10.33 23.95
C VAL A 157 -4.05 9.24 24.71
#